data_AF-A0A7X7SR65-F1
#
_entry.id   AF-A0A7X7SR65-F1
#
_cell.length_a   1.000
_cell.length_b   1.000
_cell.length_c   1.000
_cell.angle_alpha   90.00
_cell.angle_beta   90.00
_cell.angle_gamma   90.00
#
_symmetry.space_group_name_H-M   'P 1'
#
loop_
_entity.id
_entity.type
_entity.pdbx_description
1 polymer ?
#
loop_
_entity_poly.entity_id
_entity_poly.type
_entity_poly.pdbx_seq_one_letter_code
_entity_poly.pdbx_strand_id
1 'polypeptide(L)'
;MPALLKTTPAGDNFRMPGEFEPHSGCWMLWPERPTNWRLGAKPAQAAFAAVASAIAIGEPVTVGVSRSQYVNARAMLPDAIRVVELSSDDAWMRDVGPTFVVDDTGQVRGVDWMFNAWGGLSSGLYFPWDQDDLVARKVLEIERCDRYRAPFVLEGGAIHVDGQGTLITTEECLLNPNRNPHLDKGQLEILLHEYLGVTSVIWLGKGVVDDETSGHVDNLCCFVRPGEVA
;
A
#
# COMPACT_ATOMS: atom_id res chain seq x y z
N MET A 1 -15.03 -17.94 1.51
CA MET A 1 -13.85 -17.45 0.75
C MET A 1 -14.19 -16.04 0.34
N PRO A 2 -13.26 -15.08 0.50
CA PRO A 2 -13.49 -13.72 0.02
C PRO A 2 -13.83 -13.69 -1.46
N ALA A 3 -14.79 -12.85 -1.83
CA ALA A 3 -15.24 -12.69 -3.20
C ALA A 3 -14.39 -11.65 -3.94
N LEU A 4 -14.15 -11.91 -5.22
CA LEU A 4 -13.76 -10.85 -6.16
C LEU A 4 -15.05 -10.14 -6.61
N LEU A 5 -15.15 -8.87 -6.25
CA LEU A 5 -16.30 -8.03 -6.56
C LEU A 5 -16.20 -7.45 -7.97
N LYS A 6 -17.34 -7.22 -8.62
CA LYS A 6 -17.46 -6.64 -9.96
C LYS A 6 -17.93 -5.18 -9.95
N THR A 7 -18.28 -4.68 -8.77
CA THR A 7 -18.66 -3.30 -8.46
C THR A 7 -17.42 -2.50 -8.05
N THR A 8 -17.59 -1.23 -7.71
CA THR A 8 -16.54 -0.38 -7.14
C THR A 8 -16.84 -0.07 -5.67
N PRO A 9 -15.82 0.25 -4.85
CA PRO A 9 -16.01 0.71 -3.48
C PRO A 9 -17.08 1.79 -3.34
N ALA A 10 -16.98 2.88 -4.11
CA ALA A 10 -17.94 3.97 -4.05
C ALA A 10 -19.37 3.52 -4.45
N GLY A 11 -19.50 2.65 -5.45
CA GLY A 11 -20.79 2.08 -5.86
C GLY A 11 -21.46 1.22 -4.78
N ASP A 12 -20.66 0.66 -3.87
CA ASP A 12 -21.12 -0.12 -2.71
C ASP A 12 -21.16 0.69 -1.40
N ASN A 13 -20.93 2.01 -1.46
CA ASN A 13 -20.82 2.92 -0.31
C ASN A 13 -19.64 2.63 0.64
N PHE A 14 -18.52 2.19 0.09
CA PHE A 14 -17.24 2.06 0.78
C PHE A 14 -16.33 3.26 0.49
N ARG A 15 -15.54 3.66 1.47
CA ARG A 15 -14.50 4.69 1.37
C ARG A 15 -13.18 4.22 1.97
N MET A 16 -12.07 4.78 1.50
CA MET A 16 -10.79 4.67 2.20
C MET A 16 -10.84 5.57 3.45
N PRO A 17 -10.67 5.04 4.66
CA PRO A 17 -10.57 5.86 5.86
C PRO A 17 -9.26 6.63 5.89
N GLY A 18 -9.22 7.74 6.62
CA GLY A 18 -7.98 8.45 6.92
C GLY A 18 -7.08 7.58 7.79
N GLU A 19 -5.76 7.68 7.63
CA GLU A 19 -4.77 6.86 8.38
C GLU A 19 -4.74 7.16 9.89
N PHE A 20 -5.40 8.23 10.33
CA PHE A 20 -5.60 8.57 11.74
C PHE A 20 -6.88 7.98 12.34
N GLU A 21 -7.75 7.34 11.52
CA GLU A 21 -8.92 6.62 12.02
C GLU A 21 -8.50 5.32 12.73
N PRO A 22 -9.33 4.73 13.61
CA PRO A 22 -8.95 3.53 14.36
C PRO A 22 -8.60 2.33 13.47
N HIS A 23 -7.48 1.67 13.77
CA HIS A 23 -6.99 0.50 13.07
C HIS A 23 -7.24 -0.80 13.85
N SER A 24 -7.42 -1.91 13.13
CA SER A 24 -7.39 -3.25 13.71
C SER A 24 -5.96 -3.81 13.83
N GLY A 25 -5.01 -3.25 13.06
CA GLY A 25 -3.59 -3.59 13.10
C GLY A 25 -2.84 -3.14 11.84
N CYS A 26 -1.53 -3.35 11.87
CA CYS A 26 -0.59 -2.96 10.83
C CYS A 26 0.01 -4.17 10.11
N TRP A 27 0.14 -4.08 8.79
CA TRP A 27 0.85 -5.07 7.98
C TRP A 27 2.22 -4.54 7.56
N MET A 28 3.22 -5.42 7.57
CA MET A 28 4.57 -5.17 7.05
C MET A 28 5.05 -6.36 6.23
N LEU A 29 6.06 -6.14 5.39
CA LEU A 29 6.82 -7.21 4.72
C LEU A 29 8.26 -7.25 5.26
N TRP A 30 8.90 -8.41 5.14
CA TRP A 30 10.25 -8.63 5.64
C TRP A 30 11.32 -8.45 4.54
N PRO A 31 12.36 -7.61 4.74
CA PRO A 31 13.37 -7.37 3.73
C PRO A 31 14.41 -8.50 3.66
N GLU A 32 14.72 -8.95 2.44
CA GLU A 32 15.74 -9.99 2.23
C GLU A 32 16.55 -9.89 0.94
N ARG A 33 16.03 -9.20 -0.09
CA ARG A 33 16.65 -9.19 -1.42
C ARG A 33 18.03 -8.48 -1.41
N PRO A 34 19.13 -9.18 -1.72
CA PRO A 34 20.48 -8.65 -1.55
C PRO A 34 20.89 -7.62 -2.62
N THR A 35 20.16 -7.54 -3.73
CA THR A 35 20.42 -6.54 -4.78
C THR A 35 19.95 -5.14 -4.38
N ASN A 36 19.01 -5.04 -3.43
CA ASN A 36 18.57 -3.78 -2.85
C ASN A 36 19.19 -3.58 -1.46
N TRP A 37 19.09 -4.59 -0.60
CA TRP A 37 19.48 -4.48 0.80
C TRP A 37 20.92 -4.96 1.05
N ARG A 38 21.82 -4.03 1.35
CA ARG A 38 23.23 -4.31 1.65
C ARG A 38 23.43 -5.38 2.74
N LEU A 39 24.57 -6.07 2.67
CA LEU A 39 24.98 -7.08 3.65
C LEU A 39 23.94 -8.19 3.87
N GLY A 40 23.30 -8.63 2.77
CA GLY A 40 22.28 -9.68 2.81
C GLY A 40 21.06 -9.28 3.66
N ALA A 41 20.65 -8.03 3.54
CA ALA A 41 19.54 -7.40 4.29
C ALA A 41 19.65 -7.35 5.81
N LYS A 42 20.70 -7.87 6.45
CA LYS A 42 20.77 -7.95 7.92
C LYS A 42 20.57 -6.61 8.64
N PRO A 43 21.15 -5.48 8.18
CA PRO A 43 20.87 -4.18 8.77
C PRO A 43 19.40 -3.76 8.61
N ALA A 44 18.80 -3.99 7.44
CA ALA A 44 17.40 -3.66 7.17
C ALA A 44 16.46 -4.51 8.03
N GLN A 45 16.74 -5.80 8.18
CA GLN A 45 15.99 -6.71 9.05
C GLN A 45 15.98 -6.25 10.51
N ALA A 46 17.10 -5.75 11.02
CA ALA A 46 17.17 -5.18 12.37
C ALA A 46 16.32 -3.90 12.49
N ALA A 47 16.36 -3.02 11.48
CA ALA A 47 15.54 -1.81 11.45
C ALA A 47 14.04 -2.11 11.36
N PHE A 48 13.64 -3.03 10.47
CA PHE A 48 12.25 -3.47 10.33
C PHE A 48 11.72 -4.14 11.60
N ALA A 49 12.54 -4.96 12.27
CA ALA A 49 12.16 -5.52 13.57
C ALA A 49 11.95 -4.44 14.65
N ALA A 50 12.77 -3.39 14.65
CA ALA A 50 12.61 -2.26 15.57
C ALA A 50 11.33 -1.47 15.28
N VAL A 51 11.03 -1.18 14.01
CA VAL A 51 9.78 -0.52 13.60
C VAL A 51 8.56 -1.36 13.97
N ALA A 52 8.56 -2.65 13.61
CA ALA A 52 7.47 -3.57 13.94
C ALA A 52 7.24 -3.65 15.46
N SER A 53 8.32 -3.67 16.26
CA SER A 53 8.23 -3.68 17.72
C SER A 53 7.70 -2.37 18.30
N ALA A 54 8.02 -1.23 17.68
CA ALA A 54 7.50 0.07 18.09
C ALA A 54 6.00 0.20 17.80
N ILE A 55 5.55 -0.22 16.61
CA ILE A 55 4.12 -0.22 16.25
C ILE A 55 3.34 -1.18 17.15
N ALA A 56 3.93 -2.33 17.51
CA ALA A 56 3.31 -3.34 18.38
C ALA A 56 2.98 -2.84 19.81
N ILE A 57 3.46 -1.66 20.21
CA ILE A 57 3.06 -1.00 21.46
C ILE A 57 1.64 -0.41 21.35
N GLY A 58 1.27 0.07 20.16
CA GLY A 58 -0.02 0.73 19.90
C GLY A 58 -1.07 -0.18 19.30
N GLU A 59 -0.68 -1.07 18.39
CA GLU A 59 -1.62 -1.93 17.66
C GLU A 59 -1.04 -3.30 17.28
N PRO A 60 -1.85 -4.33 16.99
CA PRO A 60 -1.36 -5.61 16.51
C PRO A 60 -0.57 -5.46 15.20
N VAL A 61 0.57 -6.15 15.09
CA VAL A 61 1.40 -6.14 13.88
C VAL A 61 1.43 -7.53 13.25
N THR A 62 1.32 -7.58 11.94
CA THR A 62 1.55 -8.78 11.13
C THR A 62 2.68 -8.54 10.13
N VAL A 63 3.66 -9.45 10.13
CA VAL A 63 4.77 -9.41 9.18
C VAL A 63 4.65 -10.59 8.22
N GLY A 64 4.51 -10.29 6.92
CA GLY A 64 4.65 -11.24 5.83
C GLY A 64 6.13 -11.52 5.56
N VAL A 65 6.51 -12.80 5.52
CA VAL A 65 7.90 -13.24 5.40
C VAL A 65 8.01 -14.36 4.38
N SER A 66 9.05 -14.38 3.55
CA SER A 66 9.28 -15.53 2.69
C SER A 66 9.54 -16.81 3.51
N ARG A 67 9.32 -17.96 2.87
CA ARG A 67 9.69 -19.27 3.41
C ARG A 67 11.15 -19.31 3.89
N SER A 68 12.05 -18.64 3.18
CA SER A 68 13.49 -18.69 3.45
C SER A 68 13.86 -17.95 4.74
N GLN A 69 13.16 -16.86 5.04
CA GLN A 69 13.42 -16.02 6.21
C GLN A 69 12.48 -16.29 7.37
N TYR A 70 11.43 -17.12 7.24
CA TYR A 70 10.40 -17.31 8.26
C TYR A 70 10.98 -17.58 9.65
N VAL A 71 11.86 -18.58 9.78
CA VAL A 71 12.47 -18.95 11.06
C VAL A 71 13.33 -17.81 11.63
N ASN A 72 14.07 -17.10 10.77
CA ASN A 72 14.90 -15.98 11.17
C ASN A 72 14.04 -14.79 11.67
N ALA A 73 13.04 -14.37 10.89
CA ALA A 73 12.13 -13.30 11.27
C ALA A 73 11.38 -13.63 12.56
N ARG A 74 10.88 -14.87 12.71
CA ARG A 74 10.20 -15.31 13.93
C ARG A 74 11.11 -15.22 15.16
N ALA A 75 12.39 -15.55 15.03
CA ALA A 75 13.36 -15.44 16.11
C ALA A 75 13.75 -13.98 16.43
N MET A 76 13.67 -13.07 15.46
CA MET A 76 14.01 -11.65 15.64
C MET A 76 12.85 -10.81 16.16
N LEU A 77 11.61 -11.15 15.81
CA LEU A 77 10.40 -10.39 16.16
C LEU A 77 9.81 -10.85 17.50
N PRO A 78 9.33 -9.93 18.36
CA PRO A 78 8.59 -10.28 19.58
C PRO A 78 7.41 -11.23 19.34
N ASP A 79 7.12 -12.11 20.29
CA ASP A 79 6.06 -13.13 20.18
C ASP A 79 4.67 -12.56 19.90
N ALA A 80 4.40 -11.33 20.36
CA ALA A 80 3.13 -10.63 20.13
C ALA A 80 2.90 -10.28 18.64
N ILE A 81 3.96 -10.19 17.83
CA ILE A 81 3.86 -9.89 16.40
C ILE A 81 3.49 -11.17 15.66
N ARG A 82 2.43 -11.15 14.86
CA ARG A 82 2.03 -12.29 14.02
C ARG A 82 2.98 -12.40 12.84
N VAL A 83 3.51 -13.61 12.57
CA VAL A 83 4.41 -13.86 11.44
C VAL A 83 3.75 -14.86 10.49
N VAL A 84 3.58 -14.46 9.24
CA VAL A 84 2.89 -15.24 8.20
C VAL A 84 3.83 -15.49 7.03
N GLU A 85 3.88 -16.73 6.54
CA GLU A 85 4.62 -17.03 5.32
C GLU A 85 3.88 -16.43 4.12
N LEU A 86 4.53 -15.50 3.42
CA LEU A 86 3.96 -14.75 2.31
C LEU A 86 5.10 -14.34 1.36
N SER A 87 5.06 -14.86 0.13
CA SER A 87 6.04 -14.49 -0.92
C SER A 87 5.79 -13.07 -1.43
N SER A 88 6.87 -12.30 -1.56
CA SER A 88 6.98 -10.96 -2.17
C SER A 88 8.35 -10.83 -2.87
N ASP A 89 8.50 -9.90 -3.81
CA ASP A 89 9.77 -9.66 -4.54
C ASP A 89 10.65 -8.61 -3.82
N ASP A 90 10.04 -7.67 -3.10
CA ASP A 90 10.68 -6.82 -2.10
C ASP A 90 9.75 -6.55 -0.89
N ALA A 91 10.09 -5.61 -0.01
CA ALA A 91 9.45 -5.45 1.31
C ALA A 91 8.61 -4.17 1.50
N TRP A 92 7.88 -3.75 0.47
CA TRP A 92 7.18 -2.45 0.45
C TRP A 92 5.66 -2.59 0.61
N MET A 93 5.21 -3.07 1.78
CA MET A 93 3.79 -3.32 2.06
C MET A 93 2.87 -2.12 1.80
N ARG A 94 3.37 -0.89 1.98
CA ARG A 94 2.65 0.35 1.65
C ARG A 94 2.14 0.37 0.22
N ASP A 95 2.93 -0.13 -0.72
CA ASP A 95 2.68 0.02 -2.16
C ASP A 95 2.04 -1.22 -2.78
N VAL A 96 2.36 -2.40 -2.25
CA VAL A 96 1.92 -3.70 -2.79
C VAL A 96 0.77 -4.32 -1.99
N GLY A 97 0.52 -3.79 -0.79
CA GLY A 97 -0.56 -4.21 0.09
C GLY A 97 -1.93 -3.73 -0.39
N PRO A 98 -3.02 -4.26 0.20
CA PRO A 98 -4.34 -3.79 -0.14
C PRO A 98 -4.59 -2.42 0.50
N THR A 99 -5.28 -1.52 -0.21
CA THR A 99 -5.89 -0.35 0.42
C THR A 99 -7.23 -0.77 1.01
N PHE A 100 -7.30 -0.87 2.34
CA PHE A 100 -8.55 -1.20 3.01
C PHE A 100 -9.57 -0.07 2.88
N VAL A 101 -10.84 -0.45 2.69
CA VAL A 101 -11.99 0.45 2.61
C VAL A 101 -13.08 -0.03 3.55
N VAL A 102 -13.85 0.92 4.10
CA VAL A 102 -14.89 0.67 5.09
C VAL A 102 -16.22 1.30 4.67
N ASP A 103 -17.33 0.69 5.11
CA ASP A 103 -18.66 1.29 5.04
C ASP A 103 -19.12 1.83 6.41
N ASP A 104 -20.28 2.48 6.44
CA ASP A 104 -20.86 3.04 7.67
C ASP A 104 -21.32 1.99 8.70
N THR A 105 -21.33 0.71 8.32
CA THR A 105 -21.67 -0.40 9.21
C THR A 105 -20.45 -1.03 9.87
N GLY A 106 -19.24 -0.62 9.47
CA GLY A 106 -17.97 -1.18 9.92
C GLY A 106 -17.54 -2.43 9.15
N GLN A 107 -18.17 -2.75 8.01
CA GLN A 107 -17.68 -3.78 7.11
C GLN A 107 -16.36 -3.31 6.48
N VAL A 108 -15.39 -4.22 6.37
CA VAL A 108 -14.07 -3.95 5.76
C VAL A 108 -13.92 -4.78 4.49
N ARG A 109 -13.47 -4.12 3.42
CA ARG A 109 -13.07 -4.73 2.14
C ARG A 109 -11.70 -4.16 1.75
N GLY A 110 -11.10 -4.68 0.67
CA GLY A 110 -9.82 -4.17 0.18
C GLY A 110 -9.82 -3.89 -1.30
N VAL A 111 -9.18 -2.78 -1.67
CA VAL A 111 -8.75 -2.52 -3.04
C VAL A 111 -7.38 -3.13 -3.25
N ASP A 112 -7.28 -3.91 -4.31
CA ASP A 112 -6.07 -4.53 -4.82
C ASP A 112 -5.70 -3.81 -6.12
N TRP A 113 -4.64 -3.01 -6.07
CA TRP A 113 -4.13 -2.25 -7.21
C TRP A 113 -3.27 -3.13 -8.11
N MET A 114 -3.17 -2.80 -9.40
CA MET A 114 -2.11 -3.39 -10.20
C MET A 114 -0.77 -2.81 -9.76
N PHE A 115 0.21 -3.66 -9.44
CA PHE A 115 1.55 -3.22 -9.10
C PHE A 115 2.52 -3.47 -10.27
N ASN A 116 3.46 -2.53 -10.49
CA ASN A 116 4.45 -2.65 -11.56
C ASN A 116 5.90 -2.30 -11.17
N ALA A 117 6.24 -2.35 -9.87
CA ALA A 117 7.56 -1.93 -9.37
C ALA A 117 7.92 -0.48 -9.74
N TRP A 118 6.96 0.45 -9.56
CA TRP A 118 7.10 1.89 -9.76
C TRP A 118 7.59 2.32 -11.16
N GLY A 119 7.19 1.60 -12.21
CA GLY A 119 7.50 2.00 -13.59
C GLY A 119 7.63 0.87 -14.62
N GLY A 120 7.32 -0.36 -14.22
CA GLY A 120 7.27 -1.53 -15.07
C GLY A 120 8.60 -1.80 -15.79
N LEU A 121 8.52 -2.34 -17.00
CA LEU A 121 9.71 -2.66 -17.81
C LEU A 121 10.45 -1.42 -18.34
N SER A 122 9.84 -0.24 -18.24
CA SER A 122 10.43 1.00 -18.76
C SER A 122 11.41 1.62 -17.77
N SER A 123 11.02 1.72 -16.50
CA SER A 123 11.77 2.44 -15.47
C SER A 123 11.55 1.88 -14.06
N GLY A 124 10.91 0.72 -13.95
CA GLY A 124 10.66 0.10 -12.66
C GLY A 124 11.96 -0.33 -11.97
N LEU A 125 11.91 -0.42 -10.65
CA LEU A 125 13.10 -0.61 -9.81
C LEU A 125 13.66 -2.04 -9.88
N TYR A 126 12.85 -3.00 -10.34
CA TYR A 126 13.26 -4.39 -10.47
C TYR A 126 12.35 -5.19 -11.38
N PHE A 127 12.79 -6.39 -11.73
CA PHE A 127 12.01 -7.42 -12.39
C PHE A 127 12.43 -8.81 -11.86
N PRO A 128 11.49 -9.74 -11.63
CA PRO A 128 10.04 -9.58 -11.74
C PRO A 128 9.41 -8.94 -10.49
N TRP A 129 8.10 -8.65 -10.54
CA TRP A 129 7.26 -8.12 -9.45
C TRP A 129 5.95 -8.92 -9.30
N ASP A 130 5.91 -10.13 -9.84
CA ASP A 130 4.70 -10.96 -9.87
C ASP A 130 4.29 -11.45 -8.49
N GLN A 131 5.24 -11.61 -7.55
CA GLN A 131 4.91 -11.96 -6.18
C GLN A 131 4.36 -10.77 -5.42
N ASP A 132 4.87 -9.56 -5.69
CA ASP A 132 4.36 -8.31 -5.13
C ASP A 132 2.92 -8.00 -5.56
N ASP A 133 2.59 -8.16 -6.85
CA ASP A 133 1.20 -7.97 -7.36
C ASP A 133 0.20 -9.00 -6.81
N LEU A 134 0.67 -10.04 -6.09
CA LEU A 134 -0.17 -11.00 -5.38
C LEU A 134 -0.32 -10.71 -3.88
N VAL A 135 0.43 -9.77 -3.31
CA VAL A 135 0.44 -9.49 -1.87
C VAL A 135 -0.94 -9.02 -1.40
N ALA A 136 -1.52 -8.00 -2.04
CA ALA A 136 -2.84 -7.48 -1.70
C ALA A 136 -3.90 -8.59 -1.62
N ARG A 137 -3.96 -9.44 -2.66
CA ARG A 137 -4.86 -10.60 -2.68
C ARG A 137 -4.64 -11.55 -1.50
N LYS A 138 -3.38 -11.95 -1.24
CA LYS A 138 -3.05 -12.91 -0.17
C LYS A 138 -3.42 -12.33 1.21
N VAL A 139 -3.14 -11.05 1.45
CA VAL A 139 -3.51 -10.35 2.69
C VAL A 139 -5.03 -10.37 2.89
N LEU A 140 -5.80 -10.03 1.86
CA LEU A 140 -7.27 -10.05 1.93
C LEU A 140 -7.84 -11.46 2.14
N GLU A 141 -7.21 -12.49 1.56
CA GLU A 141 -7.58 -13.89 1.82
C GLU A 141 -7.33 -14.31 3.28
N ILE A 142 -6.22 -13.87 3.88
CA ILE A 142 -5.87 -14.13 5.29
C ILE A 142 -6.85 -13.42 6.23
N GLU A 143 -7.16 -12.15 5.95
CA GLU A 143 -8.08 -11.33 6.76
C GLU A 143 -9.56 -11.60 6.48
N ARG A 144 -9.86 -12.44 5.47
CA ARG A 144 -11.21 -12.81 5.04
C ARG A 144 -12.05 -11.61 4.59
N CYS A 145 -11.42 -10.63 3.94
CA CYS A 145 -12.06 -9.43 3.40
C CYS A 145 -12.29 -9.55 1.89
N ASP A 146 -13.49 -9.19 1.41
CA ASP A 146 -13.78 -9.16 -0.02
C ASP A 146 -12.90 -8.16 -0.76
N ARG A 147 -12.66 -8.41 -2.05
CA ARG A 147 -11.64 -7.74 -2.85
C ARG A 147 -12.22 -7.04 -4.08
N TYR A 148 -11.80 -5.80 -4.29
CA TYR A 148 -11.93 -5.06 -5.54
C TYR A 148 -10.59 -5.08 -6.27
N ARG A 149 -10.52 -5.59 -7.50
CA ARG A 149 -9.29 -5.47 -8.31
C ARG A 149 -9.40 -4.23 -9.19
N ALA A 150 -8.58 -3.23 -8.92
CA ALA A 150 -8.56 -2.01 -9.72
C ALA A 150 -8.00 -2.28 -11.13
N PRO A 151 -8.52 -1.61 -12.18
CA PRO A 151 -8.11 -1.83 -13.56
C PRO A 151 -6.88 -1.01 -13.98
N PHE A 152 -6.16 -0.41 -13.03
CA PHE A 152 -5.05 0.51 -13.28
C PHE A 152 -3.94 0.35 -12.25
N VAL A 153 -2.75 0.86 -12.57
CA VAL A 153 -1.58 0.83 -11.70
C VAL A 153 -1.64 1.95 -10.69
N LEU A 154 -1.47 1.61 -9.41
CA LEU A 154 -1.37 2.57 -8.33
C LEU A 154 -0.62 1.94 -7.15
N GLU A 155 0.12 2.76 -6.43
CA GLU A 155 0.80 2.39 -5.20
C GLU A 155 0.21 3.15 -4.02
N GLY A 156 0.03 2.50 -2.87
CA GLY A 156 -0.59 3.13 -1.70
C GLY A 156 0.17 4.36 -1.18
N GLY A 157 1.50 4.43 -1.33
CA GLY A 157 2.30 5.62 -0.97
C GLY A 157 2.12 6.81 -1.91
N ALA A 158 1.54 6.61 -3.10
CA ALA A 158 1.26 7.69 -4.04
C ALA A 158 0.02 8.51 -3.68
N ILE A 159 -0.77 8.10 -2.69
CA ILE A 159 -2.04 8.70 -2.30
C ILE A 159 -2.17 8.92 -0.79
N HIS A 160 -2.85 9.99 -0.38
CA HIS A 160 -3.21 10.21 1.02
C HIS A 160 -4.62 10.80 1.16
N VAL A 161 -5.48 10.18 1.97
CA VAL A 161 -6.88 10.62 2.14
C VAL A 161 -7.15 11.18 3.53
N ASP A 162 -8.16 12.04 3.64
CA ASP A 162 -8.64 12.64 4.90
C ASP A 162 -9.82 11.87 5.53
N GLY A 163 -10.30 10.80 4.89
CA GLY A 163 -11.48 10.06 5.30
C GLY A 163 -12.83 10.79 5.12
N GLN A 164 -12.83 12.04 4.63
CA GLN A 164 -14.01 12.89 4.42
C GLN A 164 -14.21 13.30 2.95
N GLY A 165 -13.60 12.56 2.03
CA GLY A 165 -13.80 12.71 0.60
C GLY A 165 -12.71 13.50 -0.12
N THR A 166 -11.60 13.80 0.55
CA THR A 166 -10.44 14.49 -0.06
C THR A 166 -9.24 13.56 -0.15
N LEU A 167 -8.63 13.55 -1.33
CA LEU A 167 -7.35 12.90 -1.62
C LEU A 167 -6.28 13.96 -1.92
N ILE A 168 -5.05 13.74 -1.48
CA ILE A 168 -3.84 14.44 -1.96
C ILE A 168 -2.96 13.43 -2.70
N THR A 169 -2.41 13.85 -3.84
CA THR A 169 -1.47 13.08 -4.67
C THR A 169 -0.52 14.03 -5.40
N THR A 170 0.48 13.50 -6.11
CA THR A 170 1.36 14.27 -7.02
C THR A 170 1.04 14.00 -8.49
N GLU A 171 1.20 15.03 -9.33
CA GLU A 171 1.14 14.90 -10.79
C GLU A 171 2.34 14.12 -11.33
N GLU A 172 3.52 14.34 -10.75
CA GLU A 172 4.76 13.66 -11.15
C GLU A 172 4.66 12.14 -11.08
N CYS A 173 3.93 11.60 -10.09
CA CYS A 173 3.73 10.16 -9.94
C CYS A 173 2.59 9.65 -10.81
N LEU A 174 1.35 10.07 -10.56
CA LEU A 174 0.19 9.41 -11.18
C LEU A 174 0.02 9.73 -12.68
N LEU A 175 0.55 10.85 -13.17
CA LEU A 175 0.57 11.19 -14.60
C LEU A 175 1.86 10.73 -15.28
N ASN A 176 2.74 10.01 -14.58
CA ASN A 176 3.94 9.47 -15.19
C ASN A 176 3.56 8.44 -16.28
N PRO A 177 4.14 8.54 -17.50
CA PRO A 177 3.91 7.56 -18.56
C PRO A 177 4.26 6.11 -18.19
N ASN A 178 5.05 5.90 -17.13
CA ASN A 178 5.41 4.57 -16.63
C ASN A 178 4.34 3.92 -15.74
N ARG A 179 3.27 4.65 -15.37
CA ARG A 179 2.10 4.14 -14.64
C ARG A 179 0.98 3.80 -15.63
N ASN A 180 0.20 4.80 -15.98
CA ASN A 180 -1.04 4.64 -16.75
C ASN A 180 -1.03 5.52 -18.01
N PRO A 181 -0.17 5.27 -19.01
CA PRO A 181 0.01 6.16 -20.17
C PRO A 181 -1.23 6.26 -21.08
N HIS A 182 -2.24 5.43 -20.84
CA HIS A 182 -3.50 5.37 -21.57
C HIS A 182 -4.63 6.12 -20.86
N LEU A 183 -4.39 6.67 -19.67
CA LEU A 183 -5.35 7.44 -18.90
C LEU A 183 -4.91 8.90 -18.83
N ASP A 184 -5.84 9.82 -19.11
CA ASP A 184 -5.64 11.23 -18.79
C ASP A 184 -5.97 11.53 -17.32
N LYS A 185 -5.67 12.76 -16.89
CA LYS A 185 -5.89 13.22 -15.52
C LYS A 185 -7.36 13.09 -15.08
N GLY A 186 -8.31 13.41 -15.96
CA GLY A 186 -9.74 13.33 -15.63
C GLY A 186 -10.23 11.89 -15.49
N GLN A 187 -9.72 10.98 -16.33
CA GLN A 187 -10.00 9.54 -16.21
C GLN A 187 -9.41 8.95 -14.92
N LEU A 188 -8.21 9.39 -14.52
CA LEU A 188 -7.62 9.01 -13.23
C LEU A 188 -8.44 9.53 -12.06
N GLU A 189 -8.91 10.78 -12.09
CA GLU A 189 -9.78 11.32 -11.03
C GLU A 189 -11.07 10.50 -10.87
N ILE A 190 -11.71 10.10 -11.98
CA ILE A 190 -12.90 9.24 -11.94
C ILE A 190 -12.58 7.91 -11.23
N LEU A 191 -11.48 7.26 -11.59
CA LEU A 191 -11.08 5.99 -10.98
C LEU A 191 -10.73 6.16 -9.50
N LEU A 192 -10.05 7.24 -9.12
CA LEU A 192 -9.74 7.55 -7.72
C LEU A 192 -11.04 7.75 -6.92
N HIS A 193 -12.03 8.45 -7.48
CA HIS A 193 -13.34 8.59 -6.85
C HIS A 193 -14.03 7.23 -6.65
N GLU A 194 -14.05 6.40 -7.69
CA GLU A 194 -14.70 5.09 -7.66
C GLU A 194 -14.06 4.12 -6.66
N TYR A 195 -12.73 4.12 -6.55
CA TYR A 195 -11.99 3.14 -5.75
C TYR A 195 -11.64 3.62 -4.33
N LEU A 196 -11.62 4.92 -4.07
CA LEU A 196 -11.32 5.45 -2.74
C LEU A 196 -12.54 6.03 -2.03
N GLY A 197 -13.67 6.20 -2.73
CA GLY A 197 -14.85 6.86 -2.17
C GLY A 197 -14.62 8.36 -1.90
N VAL A 198 -13.69 8.97 -2.62
CA VAL A 198 -13.39 10.40 -2.54
C VAL A 198 -14.16 11.20 -3.59
N THR A 199 -14.32 12.49 -3.37
CA THR A 199 -15.04 13.42 -4.26
C THR A 199 -14.18 14.59 -4.73
N SER A 200 -12.98 14.74 -4.16
CA SER A 200 -12.07 15.83 -4.49
C SER A 200 -10.62 15.34 -4.44
N VAL A 201 -9.84 15.75 -5.44
CA VAL A 201 -8.43 15.41 -5.57
C VAL A 201 -7.60 16.69 -5.59
N ILE A 202 -6.68 16.80 -4.65
CA ILE A 202 -5.67 17.84 -4.59
C ILE A 202 -4.40 17.30 -5.27
N TRP A 203 -4.07 17.91 -6.41
CA TRP A 203 -2.89 17.58 -7.18
C TRP A 203 -1.74 18.51 -6.81
N LEU A 204 -0.78 17.98 -6.06
CA LEU A 204 0.54 18.60 -5.94
C LEU A 204 1.30 18.40 -7.25
N GLY A 205 2.25 19.29 -7.55
CA GLY A 205 3.05 19.19 -8.78
C GLY A 205 4.07 18.06 -8.69
N LYS A 206 5.28 18.43 -8.24
CA LYS A 206 6.42 17.53 -8.09
C LYS A 206 6.53 16.97 -6.67
N GLY A 207 7.05 15.76 -6.56
CA GLY A 207 7.45 15.15 -5.31
C GLY A 207 8.81 15.64 -4.83
N VAL A 208 9.42 14.88 -3.92
CA VAL A 208 10.76 15.15 -3.39
C VAL A 208 11.81 14.87 -4.48
N VAL A 209 12.87 15.68 -4.49
CA VAL A 209 13.99 15.49 -5.43
C VAL A 209 14.67 14.14 -5.17
N ASP A 210 15.04 13.44 -6.24
CA ASP A 210 15.67 12.12 -6.24
C ASP A 210 14.81 11.01 -5.59
N ASP A 211 13.48 11.17 -5.60
CA ASP A 211 12.54 10.12 -5.20
C ASP A 211 12.42 9.03 -6.28
N GLU A 212 12.84 7.81 -5.93
CA GLU A 212 12.82 6.63 -6.81
C GLU A 212 11.41 6.22 -7.22
N THR A 213 10.38 6.64 -6.49
CA THR A 213 8.98 6.26 -6.73
C THR A 213 8.28 7.11 -7.79
N SER A 214 9.00 8.05 -8.42
CA SER A 214 8.44 9.11 -9.27
C SER A 214 7.65 10.17 -8.49
N GLY A 215 8.08 10.46 -7.25
CA GLY A 215 7.56 11.56 -6.45
C GLY A 215 6.30 11.20 -5.69
N HIS A 216 6.31 10.14 -4.88
CA HIS A 216 5.19 9.79 -4.01
C HIS A 216 4.84 10.94 -3.05
N VAL A 217 3.55 11.02 -2.71
CA VAL A 217 3.03 12.07 -1.83
C VAL A 217 3.40 11.82 -0.37
N ASP A 218 3.56 10.56 0.05
CA ASP A 218 3.89 10.18 1.43
C ASP A 218 5.27 10.66 1.90
N ASN A 219 6.17 10.98 0.97
CA ASN A 219 7.46 11.64 1.24
C ASN A 219 7.35 13.17 1.41
N LEU A 220 6.20 13.77 1.12
CA LEU A 220 6.03 15.22 0.97
C LEU A 220 4.94 15.81 1.87
N CYS A 221 3.75 15.21 1.90
CA CYS A 221 2.57 15.78 2.54
C CYS A 221 1.59 14.68 2.97
N CYS A 222 1.07 14.79 4.19
CA CYS A 222 0.06 13.86 4.71
C CYS A 222 -1.06 14.57 5.46
N PHE A 223 -2.24 13.96 5.52
CA PHE A 223 -3.29 14.43 6.43
C PHE A 223 -3.02 13.93 7.85
N VAL A 224 -2.92 14.85 8.81
CA VAL A 224 -2.79 14.51 10.24
C VAL A 224 -4.16 14.36 10.92
N ARG A 225 -5.18 15.03 10.36
CA ARG A 225 -6.61 14.89 10.68
C ARG A 225 -7.43 15.60 9.58
N PRO A 226 -8.77 15.49 9.56
CA PRO A 226 -9.57 16.14 8.51
C PRO A 226 -9.32 17.65 8.48
N GLY A 227 -9.00 18.16 7.28
CA GLY A 227 -8.69 19.56 7.03
C GLY A 227 -7.30 20.04 7.45
N GLU A 228 -6.42 19.18 7.96
CA GLU A 228 -5.07 19.55 8.39
C GLU A 228 -3.99 18.62 7.84
N VAL A 229 -2.93 19.24 7.31
CA VAL A 229 -1.81 18.54 6.65
C VAL A 229 -0.47 18.88 7.32
N ALA A 230 0.49 17.97 7.23
CA ALA A 230 1.88 18.14 7.64
C ALA A 230 2.83 18.02 6.44
#